data_AF-A0A421K675-F1
#
_entry.id   AF-A0A421K675-F1
#
_cell.length_a   1.000
_cell.length_b   1.000
_cell.length_c   1.000
_cell.angle_alpha   90.00
_cell.angle_beta   90.00
_cell.angle_gamma   90.00
#
_symmetry.space_group_name_H-M   'P 1'
#
loop_
_entity.id
_entity.type
_entity.pdbx_description
1 polymer ?
#
loop_
_entity_poly.entity_id
_entity_poly.type
_entity_poly.pdbx_seq_one_letter_code
_entity_poly.pdbx_strand_id
1 'polypeptide(L)'
;MKTGYLVLETHPDHVGMIRARIRDELPNTQESEAGSEIRYIARFDDIEAALMHLHNQLHNRLVDLDNRLYETEVSHAISAVESDDLSHQQVWIDPSIDTETRAAIDAETAQLKRRHALWNRTWMIVGGFFVLLFFFLNIISGV
;
A
#
# COMPACT_ATOMS: atom_id res chain seq x y z
N MET A 1 11.64 -11.65 -6.87
CA MET A 1 10.26 -11.71 -7.34
C MET A 1 9.64 -13.01 -6.91
N LYS A 2 9.13 -13.03 -5.67
CA LYS A 2 8.33 -14.13 -5.15
C LYS A 2 6.87 -13.69 -5.21
N THR A 3 6.06 -14.41 -5.99
CA THR A 3 4.61 -14.19 -6.01
C THR A 3 4.01 -14.69 -4.70
N GLY A 4 3.06 -13.95 -4.15
CA GLY A 4 2.37 -14.34 -2.93
C GLY A 4 1.12 -13.52 -2.68
N TYR A 5 0.45 -13.84 -1.58
CA TYR A 5 -0.77 -13.19 -1.13
C TYR A 5 -0.48 -12.37 0.12
N LEU A 6 -0.88 -11.11 0.09
CA LEU A 6 -0.90 -10.22 1.23
C LEU A 6 -2.31 -10.28 1.83
N VAL A 7 -2.37 -10.63 3.12
CA VAL A 7 -3.61 -10.82 3.87
C VAL A 7 -3.65 -9.79 4.99
N LEU A 8 -4.75 -9.04 5.07
CA LEU A 8 -5.03 -8.12 6.16
C LEU A 8 -6.08 -8.73 7.08
N GLU A 9 -5.74 -8.85 8.35
CA GLU A 9 -6.58 -9.45 9.38
C GLU A 9 -6.85 -8.43 10.49
N THR A 10 -8.07 -8.44 11.02
CA THR A 10 -8.46 -7.71 12.23
C THR A 10 -8.76 -8.69 13.35
N HIS A 11 -8.60 -8.30 14.61
CA HIS A 11 -8.97 -9.13 15.75
C HIS A 11 -10.05 -8.41 16.58
N PRO A 12 -11.13 -9.10 17.02
CA PRO A 12 -12.20 -8.47 17.80
C PRO A 12 -11.70 -7.88 19.14
N ASP A 13 -10.71 -8.53 19.77
CA ASP A 13 -10.10 -8.03 21.02
C ASP A 13 -9.17 -6.82 20.83
N HIS A 14 -8.82 -6.48 19.57
CA HIS A 14 -7.89 -5.40 19.22
C HIS A 14 -8.49 -4.51 18.13
N VAL A 15 -9.57 -3.81 18.49
CA VAL A 15 -10.25 -2.87 17.60
C VAL A 15 -9.29 -1.76 17.16
N GLY A 16 -9.32 -1.43 15.86
CA GLY A 16 -8.43 -0.43 15.27
C GLY A 16 -7.00 -0.93 15.01
N MET A 17 -6.76 -2.24 15.13
CA MET A 17 -5.49 -2.86 14.79
C MET A 17 -5.62 -3.81 13.61
N ILE A 18 -4.60 -3.79 12.76
CA ILE A 18 -4.52 -4.63 11.58
C ILE A 18 -3.21 -5.38 11.57
N ARG A 19 -3.32 -6.68 11.33
CA ARG A 19 -2.20 -7.57 11.13
C ARG A 19 -2.00 -7.82 9.65
N ALA A 20 -0.79 -7.60 9.17
CA ALA A 20 -0.41 -7.93 7.80
C ALA A 20 0.36 -9.26 7.76
N ARG A 21 -0.14 -10.24 7.00
CA ARG A 21 0.54 -11.52 6.78
C ARG A 21 0.79 -11.80 5.31
N ILE A 22 1.86 -12.56 5.07
CA ILE A 22 2.18 -13.11 3.77
C ILE A 22 1.79 -14.59 3.76
N ARG A 23 1.14 -15.03 2.69
CA ARG A 23 0.88 -16.44 2.39
C ARG A 23 1.35 -16.76 0.98
N ASP A 24 1.91 -17.94 0.79
CA ASP A 24 2.33 -18.40 -0.54
C ASP A 24 1.15 -18.95 -1.35
N GLU A 25 0.12 -19.42 -0.66
CA GLU A 25 -1.13 -19.95 -1.23
C GLU A 25 -2.32 -19.07 -0.84
N LEU A 26 -3.38 -19.12 -1.65
CA LEU A 26 -4.62 -18.39 -1.37
C LEU A 26 -5.24 -18.92 -0.08
N PRO A 27 -5.31 -18.14 1.01
CA PRO A 27 -5.93 -18.61 2.23
C PRO A 27 -7.44 -18.76 2.04
N ASN A 28 -8.03 -19.73 2.74
CA ASN A 28 -9.47 -19.83 2.84
C ASN A 28 -10.00 -18.64 3.65
N THR A 29 -11.00 -17.93 3.14
CA THR A 29 -11.51 -16.67 3.75
C THR A 29 -12.13 -16.88 5.13
N GLN A 30 -12.44 -18.12 5.49
CA GLN A 30 -12.97 -18.51 6.81
C GLN A 30 -11.90 -19.09 7.74
N GLU A 31 -10.70 -19.38 7.24
CA GLU A 31 -9.58 -19.89 8.04
C GLU A 31 -8.71 -18.73 8.51
N SER A 32 -9.21 -18.01 9.50
CA SER A 32 -8.38 -17.07 10.24
C SER A 32 -7.96 -17.70 11.57
N GLU A 33 -6.68 -17.57 11.89
CA GLU A 33 -6.11 -18.18 13.10
C GLU A 33 -6.56 -17.42 14.35
N ALA A 34 -6.87 -18.15 15.43
CA ALA A 34 -7.12 -17.58 16.76
C ALA A 34 -8.27 -16.56 16.87
N GLY A 35 -9.25 -16.58 15.96
CA GLY A 35 -10.42 -15.69 16.03
C GLY A 35 -10.22 -14.32 15.38
N SER A 36 -9.12 -14.12 14.64
CA SER A 36 -9.05 -12.98 13.72
C SER A 36 -10.06 -13.13 12.58
N GLU A 37 -10.31 -12.03 11.87
CA GLU A 37 -11.18 -11.99 10.69
C GLU A 37 -10.38 -11.41 9.53
N ILE A 38 -10.32 -12.14 8.41
CA ILE A 38 -9.67 -11.66 7.20
C ILE A 38 -10.58 -10.59 6.58
N ARG A 39 -10.02 -9.41 6.35
CA ARG A 39 -10.77 -8.28 5.74
C ARG A 39 -10.45 -8.09 4.27
N TYR A 40 -9.24 -8.46 3.86
CA TYR A 40 -8.75 -8.18 2.52
C TYR A 40 -7.61 -9.12 2.11
N ILE A 41 -7.62 -9.52 0.84
CA ILE A 41 -6.59 -10.35 0.21
C ILE A 41 -6.21 -9.75 -1.15
N ALA A 42 -4.92 -9.47 -1.33
CA ALA A 42 -4.33 -9.11 -2.62
C ALA A 42 -3.23 -10.08 -3.01
N ARG A 43 -3.11 -10.32 -4.31
CA ARG A 43 -1.99 -11.06 -4.90
C ARG A 43 -0.98 -10.07 -5.47
N PHE A 44 0.29 -10.27 -5.16
CA PHE A 44 1.40 -9.49 -5.68
C PHE A 44 2.37 -10.38 -6.45
N ASP A 45 2.94 -9.84 -7.53
CA ASP A 45 4.01 -10.52 -8.27
C ASP A 45 5.34 -10.52 -7.49
N ASP A 46 5.55 -9.49 -6.65
CA ASP A 46 6.64 -9.41 -5.68
C ASP A 46 6.12 -9.08 -4.28
N ILE A 47 5.92 -10.13 -3.48
CA ILE A 47 5.33 -10.04 -2.14
C ILE A 47 6.26 -9.40 -1.11
N GLU A 48 7.58 -9.50 -1.31
CA GLU A 48 8.56 -8.89 -0.43
C GLU A 48 8.56 -7.37 -0.62
N ALA A 49 8.51 -6.92 -1.89
CA ALA A 49 8.34 -5.52 -2.21
C ALA A 49 7.01 -4.97 -1.67
N ALA A 50 5.91 -5.71 -1.83
CA ALA A 50 4.59 -5.33 -1.32
C ALA A 50 4.60 -5.11 0.19
N LEU A 51 5.21 -6.04 0.94
CA LEU A 51 5.36 -5.90 2.38
C LEU A 51 6.20 -4.68 2.76
N MET A 52 7.32 -4.47 2.06
CA MET A 52 8.20 -3.33 2.31
C MET A 52 7.47 -2.01 2.06
N HIS A 53 6.68 -1.92 0.99
CA HIS A 53 5.88 -0.74 0.66
C HIS A 53 4.78 -0.50 1.68
N LEU A 54 4.04 -1.54 2.07
CA LEU A 54 3.05 -1.46 3.14
C LEU A 54 3.69 -0.98 4.45
N HIS A 55 4.82 -1.57 4.83
CA HIS A 55 5.55 -1.17 6.02
C HIS A 55 6.01 0.28 5.94
N ASN A 56 6.57 0.72 4.81
CA ASN A 56 6.97 2.11 4.61
C ASN A 56 5.80 3.09 4.68
N GLN A 57 4.60 2.70 4.24
CA GLN A 57 3.42 3.55 4.36
C GLN A 57 2.87 3.58 5.80
N LEU A 58 2.92 2.45 6.52
CA LEU A 58 2.32 2.30 7.86
C LEU A 58 3.32 2.35 9.02
N HIS A 59 4.61 2.60 8.78
CA HIS A 59 5.67 2.52 9.81
C HIS A 59 5.40 3.39 11.04
N ASN A 60 4.80 4.56 10.86
CA ASN A 60 4.44 5.48 11.95
C ASN A 60 3.31 4.95 12.85
N ARG A 61 2.66 3.85 12.45
CA ARG A 61 1.55 3.20 13.16
C ARG A 61 1.89 1.78 13.59
N LEU A 62 3.16 1.38 13.51
CA LEU A 62 3.59 0.05 13.91
C LEU A 62 3.52 -0.10 15.44
N VAL A 63 2.77 -1.10 15.91
CA VAL A 63 2.65 -1.46 17.33
C VAL A 63 3.57 -2.62 17.67
N ASP A 64 3.60 -3.64 16.80
CA ASP A 64 4.40 -4.85 17.00
C ASP A 64 5.05 -5.26 15.68
N LEU A 65 6.39 -5.23 15.66
CA LEU A 65 7.18 -5.60 14.49
C LEU A 65 7.16 -7.11 14.21
N ASP A 66 7.22 -7.93 15.25
CA ASP A 66 7.32 -9.39 15.14
C ASP A 66 6.01 -9.96 14.59
N ASN A 67 4.88 -9.41 15.05
CA ASN A 67 3.56 -9.80 14.57
C ASN A 67 3.05 -8.98 13.38
N ARG A 68 3.76 -7.91 13.00
CA ARG A 68 3.39 -6.94 11.96
C ARG A 68 1.99 -6.37 12.19
N LEU A 69 1.80 -5.89 13.41
CA LEU A 69 0.59 -5.27 13.89
C LEU A 69 0.71 -3.76 13.76
N TYR A 70 -0.29 -3.14 13.15
CA TYR A 70 -0.37 -1.71 12.93
C TYR A 70 -1.65 -1.17 13.56
N GLU A 71 -1.56 -0.03 14.24
CA GLU A 71 -2.71 0.71 14.78
C GLU A 71 -3.30 1.57 13.67
N THR A 72 -4.23 1.00 12.91
CA THR A 72 -4.87 1.67 11.78
C THR A 72 -6.22 1.04 11.45
N GLU A 73 -7.11 1.86 10.89
CA GLU A 73 -8.40 1.38 10.39
C GLU A 73 -8.26 0.53 9.12
N VAL A 74 -9.27 -0.31 8.88
CA VAL A 74 -9.35 -1.24 7.73
C VAL A 74 -9.35 -0.50 6.41
N SER A 75 -10.08 0.61 6.35
CA SER A 75 -10.07 1.52 5.21
C SER A 75 -8.66 1.92 4.83
N HIS A 76 -7.92 2.47 5.79
CA HIS A 76 -6.59 3.01 5.55
C HIS A 76 -5.55 1.95 5.16
N ALA A 77 -5.59 0.77 5.80
CA ALA A 77 -4.66 -0.31 5.44
C ALA A 77 -4.96 -0.88 4.04
N ILE A 78 -6.23 -1.00 3.65
CA ILE A 78 -6.59 -1.43 2.30
C ILE A 78 -6.18 -0.36 1.29
N SER A 79 -6.44 0.92 1.57
CA SER A 79 -6.02 2.02 0.70
C SER A 79 -4.51 2.10 0.53
N ALA A 80 -3.74 1.82 1.58
CA ALA A 80 -2.30 1.72 1.51
C ALA A 80 -1.87 0.67 0.46
N VAL A 81 -2.43 -0.53 0.55
CA VAL A 81 -2.19 -1.63 -0.40
C VAL A 81 -2.63 -1.28 -1.84
N GLU A 82 -3.84 -0.75 -2.02
CA GLU A 82 -4.42 -0.39 -3.33
C GLU A 82 -3.76 0.83 -3.99
N SER A 83 -3.16 1.69 -3.17
CA SER A 83 -2.43 2.88 -3.64
C SER A 83 -1.04 2.56 -4.16
N ASP A 84 -0.52 1.37 -3.87
CA ASP A 84 0.83 0.99 -4.26
C ASP A 84 0.96 0.86 -5.78
N ASP A 85 2.11 1.29 -6.30
CA ASP A 85 2.42 1.26 -7.74
C ASP A 85 2.87 -0.13 -8.21
N LEU A 86 3.05 -1.07 -7.28
CA LEU A 86 3.37 -2.46 -7.58
C LEU A 86 2.20 -3.15 -8.30
N SER A 87 2.52 -4.03 -9.25
CA SER A 87 1.52 -4.85 -9.93
C SER A 87 0.88 -5.80 -8.93
N HIS A 88 -0.40 -5.55 -8.66
CA HIS A 88 -1.20 -6.34 -7.75
C HIS A 88 -2.60 -6.56 -8.30
N GLN A 89 -3.22 -7.63 -7.81
CA GLN A 89 -4.58 -7.98 -8.13
C GLN A 89 -5.35 -8.15 -6.82
N GLN A 90 -6.41 -7.35 -6.63
CA GLN A 90 -7.37 -7.59 -5.56
C GLN A 90 -8.05 -8.94 -5.79
N VAL A 91 -7.85 -9.88 -4.85
CA VAL A 91 -8.41 -11.22 -4.94
C VAL A 91 -9.73 -11.30 -4.21
N TRP A 92 -9.80 -10.69 -3.02
CA TRP A 92 -10.97 -10.74 -2.19
C TRP A 92 -11.02 -9.56 -1.21
N ILE A 93 -12.24 -9.10 -0.94
CA ILE A 93 -12.55 -8.11 0.08
C ILE A 93 -13.78 -8.57 0.85
N ASP A 94 -13.77 -8.35 2.15
CA ASP A 94 -14.86 -8.78 3.02
C ASP A 94 -16.19 -8.10 2.62
N PRO A 95 -17.23 -8.89 2.31
CA PRO A 95 -18.54 -8.36 1.92
C PRO A 95 -19.28 -7.67 3.07
N SER A 96 -18.87 -7.92 4.32
CA SER A 96 -19.45 -7.27 5.50
C SER A 96 -18.95 -5.84 5.72
N ILE A 97 -17.91 -5.41 4.99
CA ILE A 97 -17.46 -4.01 4.97
C ILE A 97 -18.56 -3.14 4.37
N ASP A 98 -19.00 -2.19 5.17
CA ASP A 98 -20.07 -1.25 4.87
C ASP A 98 -19.71 -0.31 3.70
N THR A 99 -20.74 0.25 3.09
CA THR A 99 -20.60 1.11 1.90
C THR A 99 -19.83 2.41 2.21
N GLU A 100 -19.91 2.91 3.45
CA GLU A 100 -19.20 4.13 3.86
C GLU A 100 -17.69 3.87 3.96
N THR A 101 -17.29 2.77 4.59
CA THR A 101 -15.89 2.32 4.62
C THR A 101 -15.35 2.04 3.22
N ARG A 102 -16.14 1.45 2.31
CA ARG A 102 -15.74 1.28 0.90
C ARG A 102 -15.49 2.61 0.20
N ALA A 103 -16.37 3.60 0.40
CA ALA A 103 -16.19 4.93 -0.15
C ALA A 103 -14.94 5.63 0.43
N ALA A 104 -14.65 5.42 1.72
CA ALA A 104 -13.42 5.89 2.35
C ALA A 104 -12.18 5.25 1.71
N ILE A 105 -12.20 3.93 1.45
CA ILE A 105 -11.11 3.23 0.76
C ILE A 105 -10.80 3.87 -0.59
N ASP A 106 -11.84 4.11 -1.40
CA ASP A 106 -11.71 4.70 -2.73
C ASP A 106 -11.18 6.14 -2.68
N ALA A 107 -11.70 6.94 -1.74
CA ALA A 107 -11.29 8.33 -1.56
C ALA A 107 -9.82 8.44 -1.11
N GLU A 108 -9.41 7.63 -0.14
CA GLU A 108 -8.04 7.60 0.36
C GLU A 108 -7.07 7.08 -0.70
N THR A 109 -7.42 6.02 -1.41
CA THR A 109 -6.62 5.49 -2.54
C THR A 109 -6.41 6.56 -3.60
N ALA A 110 -7.48 7.28 -3.99
CA ALA A 110 -7.39 8.35 -4.96
C ALA A 110 -6.53 9.52 -4.46
N GLN A 111 -6.59 9.85 -3.17
CA GLN A 111 -5.76 10.89 -2.57
C GLN A 111 -4.28 10.52 -2.58
N LEU A 112 -3.95 9.27 -2.21
CA LEU A 112 -2.58 8.76 -2.23
C LEU A 112 -2.00 8.76 -3.65
N LYS A 113 -2.75 8.25 -4.63
CA LYS A 113 -2.35 8.29 -6.05
C LYS A 113 -2.15 9.71 -6.58
N ARG A 114 -3.03 10.65 -6.21
CA ARG A 114 -2.87 12.07 -6.59
C ARG A 114 -1.62 12.69 -6.00
N ARG A 115 -1.29 12.39 -4.74
CA ARG A 115 -0.06 12.88 -4.10
C ARG A 115 1.15 12.37 -4.88
N HIS A 116 1.22 11.07 -5.18
CA HIS A 116 2.30 10.51 -5.98
C HIS A 116 2.43 11.17 -7.37
N ALA A 117 1.30 11.38 -8.06
CA ALA A 117 1.28 12.05 -9.36
C ALA A 117 1.81 13.50 -9.31
N LEU A 118 1.46 14.26 -8.26
CA LEU A 118 1.95 15.63 -8.06
C LEU A 118 3.46 15.68 -7.84
N TRP A 119 4.00 14.78 -6.99
CA TRP A 119 5.43 14.68 -6.77
C TRP A 119 6.18 14.32 -8.05
N ASN A 120 5.66 13.37 -8.82
CA ASN A 120 6.28 12.97 -10.09
C ASN A 120 6.32 14.13 -11.09
N ARG A 121 5.24 14.93 -11.16
CA ARG A 121 5.19 16.13 -12.00
C ARG A 121 6.20 17.20 -11.56
N THR A 122 6.34 17.43 -10.26
CA THR A 122 7.33 18.37 -9.72
C THR A 122 8.75 17.93 -10.07
N TRP A 123 9.08 16.65 -9.85
CA TRP A 123 10.40 16.10 -10.20
C TRP A 123 10.68 16.16 -11.70
N MET A 124 9.68 15.94 -12.56
CA MET A 124 9.82 16.09 -14.01
C MET A 124 10.16 17.54 -14.41
N ILE A 125 9.51 18.53 -13.79
CA ILE A 125 9.81 19.95 -14.04
C ILE A 125 11.22 20.30 -13.56
N VAL A 126 11.60 19.87 -12.36
CA VAL A 126 12.94 20.11 -11.80
C VAL A 126 14.02 19.48 -12.68
N GLY A 127 13.85 18.21 -13.07
CA GLY A 127 14.78 17.52 -13.96
C GLY A 127 14.87 18.19 -15.34
N GLY A 128 13.73 18.55 -15.94
CA GLY A 128 13.69 19.27 -17.20
C GLY A 128 14.39 20.63 -17.14
N PHE A 129 14.20 21.37 -16.04
CA PHE A 129 14.87 22.64 -15.82
C PHE A 129 16.39 22.47 -15.71
N PHE A 130 16.88 21.45 -15.00
CA PHE A 130 18.30 21.15 -14.89
C PHE A 130 18.93 20.78 -16.24
N VAL A 131 18.25 19.96 -17.05
CA VAL A 131 18.72 19.60 -18.40
C VAL A 131 18.79 20.84 -19.30
N LEU A 132 17.76 21.69 -19.26
CA LEU A 132 17.74 22.97 -19.99
C LEU A 132 18.87 23.89 -19.55
N LEU A 133 19.06 24.07 -18.25
CA LEU A 133 20.12 24.92 -17.69
C LEU A 133 21.51 24.38 -18.05
N PHE A 134 21.70 23.06 -17.99
CA PHE A 134 22.94 22.42 -18.43
C PHE A 134 23.22 22.67 -19.91
N PHE A 135 22.20 22.50 -20.79
CA PHE A 135 22.33 22.80 -22.21
C PHE A 135 22.64 24.28 -22.46
N PHE A 136 21.95 25.20 -21.78
CA PHE A 136 22.20 26.64 -21.89
C PHE A 136 23.62 27.00 -21.44
N LEU A 137 24.08 26.46 -20.31
CA LEU A 137 25.44 26.66 -19.83
C LEU A 137 26.48 26.08 -20.80
N ASN A 138 26.21 24.92 -21.40
CA ASN A 138 27.10 24.29 -22.38
C ASN A 138 27.20 25.14 -23.66
N ILE A 139 26.08 25.65 -24.18
CA ILE A 139 26.04 26.56 -25.33
C ILE A 139 26.76 27.88 -25.05
N ILE A 140 26.62 28.44 -23.85
CA ILE A 140 27.27 29.71 -23.46
C ILE A 140 28.76 29.53 -23.18
N SER A 141 29.18 28.37 -22.67
CA SER A 141 30.59 28.07 -22.36
C SER A 141 31.43 27.64 -23.56
N GLY A 142 30.82 27.43 -24.74
CA GLY A 142 31.54 27.32 -26.00
C GLY A 142 32.48 26.11 -26.09
N VAL A 143 32.06 24.97 -25.52
CA VAL A 143 32.62 23.64 -25.83
C VAL A 143 31.77 22.99 -26.91
#